data_AF-A0A958R6U5-F1
#
_entry.id   AF-A0A958R6U5-F1
#
_cell.length_a   1.000
_cell.length_b   1.000
_cell.length_c   1.000
_cell.angle_alpha   90.00
_cell.angle_beta   90.00
_cell.angle_gamma   90.00
#
_symmetry.space_group_name_H-M   'P 1'
#
loop_
_entity.id
_entity.type
_entity.pdbx_description
1 polymer ?
#
loop_
_entity_poly.entity_id
_entity_poly.type
_entity_poly.pdbx_seq_one_letter_code
_entity_poly.pdbx_strand_id
1 'polypeptide(L)' 'MGGSGIKSTGRVKPIPNMPKRSPDQEFMDKTFPNQAILYRLNSDPNPLHIDPENAKLAGFPKPIIHGN' A
#
# COMPACT_ATOMS: atom_id res chain seq x y z
N MET A 1 19.28 -9.98 16.49
CA MET A 1 19.72 -8.67 15.96
C MET A 1 18.77 -8.28 14.84
N GLY A 2 18.13 -7.13 14.73
CA GLY A 2 18.18 -5.86 15.46
C GLY A 2 17.48 -4.85 14.54
N GLY A 3 16.15 -4.75 14.62
CA GLY A 3 15.38 -3.74 13.88
C GLY A 3 15.28 -2.47 14.73
N SER A 4 16.01 -1.43 14.35
CA SER A 4 15.89 -0.11 14.98
C SER A 4 14.52 0.48 14.67
N GLY A 5 13.54 0.21 15.53
CA GLY A 5 12.32 0.99 15.60
C GLY A 5 12.67 2.40 16.06
N ILE A 6 12.67 3.36 15.14
CA ILE A 6 12.67 4.78 15.49
C ILE A 6 11.43 5.00 16.37
N LYS A 7 11.66 5.16 17.68
CA LYS A 7 10.61 5.60 18.59
C LYS A 7 10.36 7.06 18.29
N SER A 8 9.29 7.35 17.55
CA SER A 8 8.80 8.73 17.39
C SER A 8 8.45 9.27 18.78
N THR A 9 9.26 10.21 19.28
CA THR A 9 9.07 10.88 20.58
C THR A 9 8.28 12.19 20.46
N GLY A 10 7.73 12.49 19.28
CA GLY A 10 6.96 13.70 19.02
C GLY A 10 5.45 13.46 19.08
N ARG A 11 4.69 14.40 19.66
CA ARG A 11 3.24 14.47 19.44
C ARG A 11 2.99 14.70 17.94
N VAL A 12 2.57 13.66 17.23
CA VAL A 12 2.10 13.79 15.85
C VAL A 12 0.87 14.69 15.87
N LYS A 13 0.91 15.81 15.16
CA LYS A 13 -0.29 16.65 14.99
C LYS A 13 -1.38 15.77 14.34
N PRO A 14 -2.61 15.77 14.86
CA PRO A 14 -3.68 14.98 14.26
C PRO A 14 -3.91 15.43 12.82
N ILE A 15 -4.08 14.46 11.93
CA ILE A 15 -4.43 14.71 10.54
C ILE A 15 -5.84 15.32 10.53
N PRO A 16 -6.07 16.48 9.89
CA PRO A 16 -7.41 17.06 9.80
C PRO A 16 -8.40 16.10 9.15
N ASN A 17 -9.65 16.13 9.60
CA ASN A 17 -10.71 15.36 8.98
C ASN A 17 -10.97 15.83 7.54
N MET A 18 -11.43 14.90 6.69
CA MET A 18 -11.88 15.23 5.34
C MET A 18 -13.02 16.28 5.38
N PRO A 19 -13.01 17.29 4.49
CA PRO A 19 -14.08 18.29 4.43
C PRO A 19 -15.46 17.67 4.20
N LYS A 20 -16.50 18.23 4.83
CA LYS A 20 -17.91 17.81 4.64
C LYS A 20 -18.54 18.49 3.42
N ARG A 21 -17.89 18.39 2.26
CA ARG A 21 -18.36 18.89 0.96
C ARG A 21 -17.89 17.94 -0.15
N SER A 22 -18.47 18.06 -1.35
CA SER A 22 -17.97 17.32 -2.51
C SER A 22 -16.50 17.63 -2.81
N PRO A 23 -15.74 16.66 -3.38
CA PRO A 23 -14.39 16.91 -3.88
C PRO A 23 -14.35 18.03 -4.90
N ASP A 24 -13.25 18.76 -4.96
CA ASP A 24 -13.06 19.77 -6.01
C ASP A 24 -12.80 19.12 -7.38
N GLN A 25 -12.17 17.95 -7.39
CA GLN A 25 -11.81 17.17 -8.57
C GLN A 25 -11.83 15.69 -8.23
N GLU A 26 -12.21 14.87 -9.22
CA GLU A 26 -12.18 13.41 -9.13
C GLU A 26 -11.50 12.86 -10.38
N PHE A 27 -10.60 11.89 -10.20
CA PHE A 27 -9.89 11.23 -11.28
C PHE A 27 -10.06 9.72 -11.15
N MET A 28 -10.10 9.05 -12.30
CA MET A 28 -10.18 7.60 -12.38
C MET A 28 -9.01 7.09 -13.19
N ASP A 29 -8.18 6.27 -12.56
CA ASP A 29 -7.05 5.60 -13.20
C ASP A 29 -7.34 4.12 -13.36
N LYS A 30 -6.95 3.58 -14.52
CA LYS A 30 -7.08 2.15 -14.78
C LYS A 30 -5.85 1.43 -14.23
N THR A 31 -6.08 0.42 -13.39
CA THR A 31 -5.01 -0.50 -12.97
C THR A 31 -4.79 -1.57 -14.03
N PHE A 32 -3.51 -1.90 -14.27
CA PHE A 32 -3.15 -3.01 -15.17
C PHE A 32 -2.97 -4.32 -14.38
N PRO A 33 -3.26 -5.49 -14.99
CA PRO A 33 -3.10 -6.78 -14.31
C PRO A 33 -1.68 -7.05 -13.80
N ASN A 34 -0.66 -6.49 -14.47
CA ASN A 34 0.76 -6.64 -14.15
C ASN A 34 1.33 -5.46 -13.34
N GLN A 35 0.49 -4.53 -12.86
CA GLN A 35 0.94 -3.31 -12.16
C GLN A 35 1.85 -3.66 -10.97
N ALA A 36 1.46 -4.64 -10.16
CA ALA A 36 2.23 -5.09 -8.99
C ALA A 36 3.64 -5.60 -9.36
N ILE A 37 3.80 -6.21 -10.55
CA ILE A 37 5.08 -6.69 -11.06
C ILE A 37 6.00 -5.52 -11.40
N LEU A 38 5.46 -4.43 -11.94
CA LEU A 38 6.25 -3.23 -12.21
C LEU A 38 6.63 -2.50 -10.91
N TYR A 39 5.68 -2.35 -9.98
CA TYR A 39 5.91 -1.63 -8.72
C TYR A 39 6.95 -2.33 -7.82
N ARG A 40 6.94 -3.67 -7.75
CA ARG A 40 7.92 -4.41 -6.93
C ARG A 40 9.37 -4.21 -7.35
N LEU A 41 9.63 -3.88 -8.62
CA LEU A 41 10.98 -3.58 -9.10
C LEU A 41 11.53 -2.28 -8.51
N ASN A 42 10.66 -1.38 -8.05
CA ASN A 42 11.02 -0.04 -7.61
C ASN A 42 10.99 0.16 -6.09
N SER A 43 10.20 -0.62 -5.33
CA SER A 43 9.96 -0.21 -3.93
C SER A 43 9.61 -1.30 -2.90
N ASP A 44 9.19 -2.51 -3.28
CA ASP A 44 8.91 -3.57 -2.29
C ASP A 44 8.87 -4.97 -2.95
N PRO A 45 9.82 -5.87 -2.61
CA PRO A 45 9.89 -7.21 -3.20
C PRO A 45 8.94 -8.24 -2.56
N ASN A 46 8.08 -7.85 -1.60
CA ASN A 46 7.20 -8.75 -0.84
C ASN A 46 6.45 -9.75 -1.75
N PRO A 47 6.57 -11.07 -1.49
CA PRO A 47 5.90 -12.12 -2.26
C PRO A 47 4.37 -11.97 -2.37
N LEU A 48 3.73 -11.27 -1.42
CA LEU A 48 2.30 -10.94 -1.43
C LEU A 48 1.82 -10.34 -2.77
N HIS A 49 2.72 -9.64 -3.48
CA HIS A 49 2.41 -8.90 -4.69
C HIS A 49 2.65 -9.68 -6.00
N ILE A 50 3.15 -10.92 -5.92
CA ILE A 50 3.50 -11.70 -7.12
C ILE A 50 3.19 -13.19 -7.00
N ASP A 51 3.30 -13.78 -5.81
CA ASP A 51 3.14 -15.20 -5.58
C ASP A 51 1.72 -15.53 -5.06
N PRO A 52 0.91 -16.28 -5.82
CA PRO A 52 -0.43 -16.68 -5.41
C PRO A 52 -0.49 -17.43 -4.08
N GLU A 53 0.50 -18.29 -3.77
CA GLU A 53 0.47 -19.07 -2.52
C GLU A 53 0.71 -18.16 -1.32
N ASN A 54 1.66 -17.23 -1.42
CA ASN A 54 1.89 -16.23 -0.38
C ASN A 54 0.69 -15.31 -0.20
N ALA A 55 0.02 -14.90 -1.29
CA ALA A 55 -1.20 -14.10 -1.18
C ALA A 55 -2.33 -14.85 -0.45
N LYS A 56 -2.50 -16.14 -0.77
CA LYS A 56 -3.48 -17.01 -0.11
C LYS A 56 -3.18 -17.21 1.38
N LEU A 57 -1.91 -17.42 1.74
CA LEU A 57 -1.47 -17.50 3.14
C LEU A 57 -1.76 -16.20 3.90
N ALA A 58 -1.68 -15.05 3.23
CA ALA A 58 -2.04 -13.74 3.77
C ALA A 58 -3.57 -13.46 3.75
N GLY A 59 -4.39 -14.41 3.31
CA GLY A 59 -5.85 -14.28 3.30
C GLY A 59 -6.43 -13.59 2.07
N PHE A 60 -5.63 -13.36 1.03
CA PHE A 60 -6.10 -12.80 -0.24
C PHE A 60 -6.34 -13.90 -1.28
N PRO A 61 -7.40 -13.80 -2.10
CA PRO A 61 -7.69 -14.80 -3.12
C PRO A 61 -6.67 -14.81 -4.28
N LYS A 62 -5.89 -13.75 -4.44
CA LYS A 62 -4.83 -13.58 -5.45
C LYS A 62 -3.87 -12.46 -5.00
N PRO A 63 -2.69 -12.31 -5.63
CA PRO A 63 -1.78 -11.21 -5.34
C PRO A 63 -2.47 -9.84 -5.49
N ILE A 64 -2.10 -8.92 -4.60
CA ILE A 64 -2.64 -7.54 -4.56
C ILE A 64 -1.61 -6.53 -5.06
N ILE A 65 -2.06 -5.34 -5.45
CA ILE A 65 -1.16 -4.21 -5.74
C ILE A 65 -0.66 -3.63 -4.41
N HIS A 66 0.57 -3.11 -4.39
CA HIS A 66 1.13 -2.37 -3.25
C HIS A 66 0.19 -1.25 -2.79
N GLY A 67 0.11 -1.04 -1.47
CA GLY A 67 -0.58 0.13 -0.92
C GLY A 67 0.24 1.39 -1.19
N ASN A 68 -0.43 2.44 -1.66
CA ASN A 68 0.15 3.78 -1.69
C ASN A 68 -0.04 4.47 -0.33
#